data_AF-A0A7J7H788-F1
#
_entry.id   AF-A0A7J7H788-F1
#
_cell.length_a   1.000
_cell.length_b   1.000
_cell.length_c   1.000
_cell.angle_alpha   90.00
_cell.angle_beta   90.00
_cell.angle_gamma   90.00
#
_symmetry.space_group_name_H-M   'P 1'
#
loop_
_entity.id
_entity.type
_entity.pdbx_description
1 polymer ?
#
loop_
_entity_poly.entity_id
_entity_poly.type
_entity_poly.pdbx_seq_one_letter_code
_entity_poly.pdbx_strand_id
1 'polypeptide(L)'
;MDQRLYNSAKSGDILHCKQLLNENPSLLLKLTPHENTPFHIATQFGHKNIVAEIYNRQQSLLAQPNLDGDTPLHVAARANRISIVGFLIEEMLSSSCKDIVNRGNRGIAILRMRNKWGNTVLHEAVRNHNLRVAEFLIKVDPGLACFENNTGESPLYLAARDGMLTIVKRILMAACSSAYGGSDGQTALHATIVEGHSEIQAPEEEAGGDVVEGGEDESGEVADGAPEFGPDRGFEAEVGGLWESGEAVAPPWKAEERGGLGQ
;
A
#
# COMPACT_ATOMS: atom_id res chain seq x y z
N MET A 1 -10.02 31.88 3.27
CA MET A 1 -8.64 32.05 2.76
C MET A 1 -8.57 33.42 2.13
N ASP A 2 -7.43 34.11 2.20
CA ASP A 2 -7.25 35.36 1.46
C ASP A 2 -7.37 35.10 -0.06
N GLN A 3 -8.17 35.91 -0.76
CA GLN A 3 -8.47 35.69 -2.17
C GLN A 3 -7.25 35.89 -3.07
N ARG A 4 -6.33 36.80 -2.70
CA ARG A 4 -5.11 37.08 -3.46
C ARG A 4 -4.12 35.92 -3.32
N LEU A 5 -3.99 35.38 -2.11
CA LEU A 5 -3.17 34.19 -1.89
C LEU A 5 -3.77 32.97 -2.59
N TYR A 6 -5.09 32.78 -2.53
CA TYR A 6 -5.76 31.71 -3.27
C TYR A 6 -5.51 31.82 -4.78
N ASN A 7 -5.69 33.01 -5.35
CA ASN A 7 -5.52 33.23 -6.78
C ASN A 7 -4.07 33.00 -7.22
N SER A 8 -3.08 33.48 -6.45
CA SER A 8 -1.65 33.25 -6.76
C SER A 8 -1.26 31.77 -6.62
N ALA A 9 -1.73 31.08 -5.58
CA ALA A 9 -1.53 29.64 -5.40
C ALA A 9 -2.22 28.82 -6.50
N LYS A 10 -3.33 29.28 -7.07
CA LYS A 10 -4.04 28.63 -8.16
C LYS A 10 -3.42 28.90 -9.53
N SER A 11 -3.00 30.14 -9.80
CA SER A 11 -2.42 30.54 -11.10
C SER A 11 -0.94 30.17 -11.24
N GLY A 12 -0.22 29.99 -10.13
CA GLY A 12 1.22 29.72 -10.14
C GLY A 12 2.08 30.98 -10.05
N ASP A 13 1.50 32.12 -9.71
CA ASP A 13 2.23 33.38 -9.52
C ASP A 13 3.07 33.34 -8.24
N ILE A 14 4.29 32.81 -8.36
CA ILE A 14 5.24 32.67 -7.26
C ILE A 14 5.68 34.02 -6.71
N LEU A 15 5.81 35.06 -7.54
CA LEU A 15 6.29 36.37 -7.10
C LEU A 15 5.25 37.02 -6.19
N HIS A 16 3.99 37.04 -6.64
CA HIS A 16 2.91 37.58 -5.83
C HIS A 16 2.65 36.74 -4.58
N CYS A 17 2.72 35.41 -4.69
CA CYS A 17 2.61 34.52 -3.54
C CYS A 17 3.71 34.83 -2.49
N LYS A 18 4.97 34.93 -2.91
CA LYS A 18 6.09 35.28 -2.02
C LYS A 18 5.91 36.64 -1.37
N GLN A 19 5.48 37.64 -2.13
CA GLN A 19 5.22 38.97 -1.60
C GLN A 19 4.17 38.93 -0.48
N LEU A 20 3.01 38.32 -0.72
CA LEU A 20 1.94 38.19 0.26
C LEU A 20 2.39 37.43 1.52
N LEU A 21 3.16 36.36 1.36
CA LEU A 21 3.68 35.57 2.47
C LEU A 21 4.79 36.27 3.27
N ASN A 22 5.54 37.18 2.64
CA ASN A 22 6.51 38.04 3.32
C ASN A 22 5.80 39.15 4.10
N GLU A 23 4.75 39.74 3.53
CA GLU A 23 3.94 40.76 4.21
C GLU A 23 3.18 40.17 5.40
N ASN A 24 2.61 38.97 5.25
CA ASN A 24 1.86 38.31 6.29
C ASN A 24 2.00 36.77 6.25
N PRO A 25 2.94 36.20 7.03
CA PRO A 25 3.13 34.75 7.12
C PRO A 25 1.91 33.97 7.63
N SER A 26 1.03 34.60 8.44
CA SER A 26 -0.16 33.95 8.99
C SER A 26 -1.19 33.53 7.92
N LEU A 27 -1.05 34.06 6.69
CA LEU A 27 -1.90 33.68 5.56
C LEU A 27 -1.78 32.19 5.21
N LEU A 28 -0.66 31.52 5.55
CA LEU A 28 -0.49 30.08 5.39
C LEU A 28 -1.51 29.24 6.17
N LEU A 29 -2.00 29.76 7.29
CA LEU A 29 -2.97 29.09 8.15
C LEU A 29 -4.42 29.40 7.75
N LYS A 30 -4.65 30.31 6.80
CA LYS A 30 -6.00 30.71 6.38
C LYS A 30 -6.57 29.68 5.42
N LEU A 31 -7.65 29.03 5.83
CA LEU A 31 -8.24 27.90 5.11
C LEU A 31 -9.34 28.33 4.14
N THR A 32 -9.56 27.55 3.08
CA THR A 32 -10.77 27.65 2.21
C THR A 32 -12.01 27.07 2.92
N PRO A 33 -13.24 27.20 2.36
CA PRO A 33 -14.42 26.53 2.92
C PRO A 33 -14.30 25.00 3.02
N HIS A 34 -13.46 24.37 2.18
CA HIS A 34 -13.14 22.94 2.25
C HIS A 34 -11.90 22.66 3.11
N GLU A 35 -11.57 23.58 4.01
CA GLU A 35 -10.41 23.52 4.91
C GLU A 35 -9.04 23.35 4.20
N ASN A 36 -8.96 23.56 2.89
CA ASN A 36 -7.68 23.53 2.18
C ASN A 36 -6.78 24.70 2.61
N THR A 37 -5.54 24.39 2.96
CA THR A 37 -4.44 25.36 3.11
C THR A 37 -3.92 25.80 1.73
N PRO A 38 -3.12 26.88 1.62
CA PRO A 38 -2.48 27.26 0.36
C PRO A 38 -1.58 26.15 -0.19
N PHE A 39 -1.06 25.28 0.68
CA PHE A 39 -0.28 24.10 0.31
C PHE A 39 -1.13 23.12 -0.52
N HIS A 40 -2.35 22.79 -0.07
CA HIS A 40 -3.26 21.93 -0.83
C HIS A 40 -3.58 22.52 -2.20
N ILE A 41 -3.87 23.82 -2.27
CA ILE A 41 -4.19 24.50 -3.52
C ILE A 41 -3.01 24.47 -4.50
N ALA A 42 -1.84 24.93 -4.07
CA ALA A 42 -0.64 24.92 -4.92
C ALA A 42 -0.29 23.51 -5.38
N THR A 43 -0.50 22.52 -4.52
CA THR A 43 -0.29 21.11 -4.85
C THR A 43 -1.30 20.62 -5.88
N GLN A 44 -2.59 20.87 -5.70
CA GLN A 44 -3.65 20.50 -6.63
C GLN A 44 -3.38 21.02 -8.05
N PHE A 45 -2.96 22.28 -8.16
CA PHE A 45 -2.69 22.94 -9.44
C PHE A 45 -1.29 22.68 -10.01
N GLY A 46 -0.42 21.98 -9.27
CA GLY A 46 0.89 21.53 -9.80
C GLY A 46 2.01 22.56 -9.69
N HIS A 47 1.87 23.59 -8.86
CA HIS A 47 2.83 24.69 -8.76
C HIS A 47 3.98 24.36 -7.80
N LYS A 48 4.91 23.52 -8.26
CA LYS A 48 6.06 23.05 -7.46
C LYS A 48 6.84 24.17 -6.77
N ASN A 49 7.04 25.31 -7.44
CA ASN A 49 7.79 26.44 -6.87
C ASN A 49 7.08 27.06 -5.65
N ILE A 50 5.75 27.15 -5.70
CA ILE A 50 4.94 27.65 -4.57
C ILE A 50 4.94 26.59 -3.46
N VAL A 51 4.81 25.31 -3.80
CA VAL A 51 4.90 24.21 -2.84
C VAL A 51 6.24 24.22 -2.10
N ALA A 52 7.35 24.38 -2.82
CA ALA A 52 8.68 24.47 -2.21
C ALA A 52 8.80 25.69 -1.28
N GLU A 53 8.28 26.84 -1.68
CA GLU A 53 8.27 28.04 -0.85
C GLU A 53 7.46 27.85 0.44
N ILE A 54 6.26 27.26 0.34
CA ILE A 54 5.41 26.98 1.50
C ILE A 54 6.08 25.95 2.42
N TYR A 55 6.65 24.87 1.85
CA TYR A 55 7.35 23.83 2.60
C TYR A 55 8.54 24.39 3.39
N ASN A 56 9.35 25.24 2.76
CA ASN A 56 10.50 25.88 3.41
C ASN A 56 10.10 26.81 4.56
N ARG A 57 8.93 27.45 4.48
CA ARG A 57 8.42 28.31 5.55
C ARG A 57 7.77 27.52 6.68
N GLN A 58 7.00 26.48 6.34
CA GLN A 58 6.24 25.73 7.33
C GLN A 58 5.98 24.29 6.89
N GLN A 59 6.91 23.39 7.23
CA GLN A 59 6.83 21.96 6.91
C GLN A 59 5.64 21.25 7.57
N SER A 60 5.16 21.72 8.72
CA SER A 60 4.05 21.09 9.46
C SER A 60 2.75 21.04 8.67
N LEU A 61 2.58 21.93 7.68
CA LEU A 61 1.42 21.94 6.78
C LEU A 61 1.33 20.69 5.91
N LEU A 62 2.42 19.95 5.72
CA LEU A 62 2.42 18.69 4.97
C LEU A 62 1.59 17.59 5.66
N ALA A 63 1.47 17.64 6.99
CA ALA A 63 0.67 16.71 7.77
C ALA A 63 -0.73 17.26 8.11
N GLN A 64 -1.05 18.48 7.69
CA GLN A 64 -2.35 19.09 7.98
C GLN A 64 -3.41 18.55 7.01
N PRO A 65 -4.46 17.87 7.50
CA PRO A 65 -5.55 17.43 6.66
C PRO A 65 -6.49 18.60 6.29
N ASN A 66 -7.13 18.50 5.12
CA ASN A 66 -8.29 19.32 4.75
C ASN A 66 -9.61 18.71 5.26
N LEU A 67 -10.74 19.23 4.78
CA LEU A 67 -12.07 18.79 5.21
C LEU A 67 -12.33 17.32 4.86
N ASP A 68 -11.68 16.77 3.86
CA ASP A 68 -11.81 15.36 3.45
C ASP A 68 -10.84 14.44 4.19
N GLY A 69 -10.03 14.99 5.10
CA GLY A 69 -8.93 14.27 5.74
C GLY A 69 -7.70 14.12 4.84
N ASP A 70 -7.71 14.73 3.65
CA ASP A 70 -6.59 14.65 2.72
C ASP A 70 -5.46 15.55 3.18
N THR A 71 -4.25 15.01 3.24
CA THR A 71 -3.03 15.82 3.31
C THR A 71 -2.67 16.38 1.92
N PRO A 72 -1.75 17.36 1.81
CA PRO A 72 -1.28 17.82 0.51
C PRO A 72 -0.75 16.69 -0.39
N LEU A 73 -0.16 15.63 0.18
CA LEU A 73 0.29 14.47 -0.60
C LEU A 73 -0.86 13.63 -1.17
N HIS A 74 -2.00 13.53 -0.48
CA HIS A 74 -3.19 12.88 -1.05
C HIS A 74 -3.68 13.66 -2.26
N VAL A 75 -3.75 14.99 -2.13
CA VAL A 75 -4.11 15.89 -3.24
C VAL A 75 -3.11 15.78 -4.40
N ALA A 76 -1.81 15.70 -4.13
CA ALA A 76 -0.76 15.53 -5.13
C ALA A 76 -0.94 14.21 -5.90
N ALA A 77 -1.19 13.13 -5.16
CA ALA A 77 -1.36 11.79 -5.70
C ALA A 77 -2.61 11.69 -6.57
N ARG A 78 -3.72 12.27 -6.12
CA ARG A 78 -4.98 12.37 -6.88
C ARG A 78 -4.84 13.21 -8.14
N ALA A 79 -4.17 14.36 -8.05
CA ALA A 79 -3.99 15.28 -9.18
C ALA A 79 -2.81 14.94 -10.11
N ASN A 80 -2.22 13.74 -9.97
CA ASN A 80 -1.09 13.25 -10.77
C ASN A 80 0.15 14.17 -10.77
N ARG A 81 0.49 14.75 -9.61
CA ARG A 81 1.58 15.72 -9.50
C ARG A 81 2.90 15.07 -9.12
N ILE A 82 3.41 14.20 -9.98
CA ILE A 82 4.64 13.42 -9.72
C ILE A 82 5.83 14.29 -9.33
N SER A 83 6.03 15.44 -9.98
CA SER A 83 7.13 16.36 -9.67
C SER A 83 7.05 16.95 -8.26
N ILE A 84 5.85 17.09 -7.71
CA ILE A 84 5.62 17.56 -6.35
C ILE A 84 5.77 16.40 -5.37
N VAL A 85 5.19 15.23 -5.66
CA VAL A 85 5.36 14.03 -4.82
C VAL A 85 6.83 13.68 -4.67
N GLY A 86 7.58 13.62 -5.78
CA GLY A 86 9.02 13.38 -5.78
C GLY A 86 9.78 14.39 -4.92
N PHE A 87 9.56 15.69 -5.18
CA PHE A 87 10.18 16.77 -4.41
C PHE A 87 9.91 16.67 -2.91
N LEU A 88 8.64 16.49 -2.50
CA LEU A 88 8.30 16.43 -1.08
C LEU A 88 8.89 15.20 -0.41
N ILE A 89 8.90 14.05 -1.08
CA ILE A 89 9.50 12.82 -0.53
C ILE A 89 11.01 12.95 -0.42
N GLU A 90 11.69 13.47 -1.44
CA GLU A 90 13.12 13.75 -1.40
C GLU A 90 13.47 14.70 -0.25
N GLU A 91 12.75 15.81 -0.11
CA GLU A 91 12.96 16.77 0.98
C GLU A 91 12.74 16.15 2.37
N MET A 92 11.72 15.30 2.53
CA MET A 92 11.48 14.57 3.78
C MET A 92 12.64 13.60 4.11
N LEU A 93 13.13 12.85 3.12
CA LEU A 93 14.22 11.89 3.29
C LEU A 93 15.56 12.60 3.54
N SER A 94 15.85 13.68 2.83
CA SER A 94 17.06 14.49 2.98
C SER A 94 17.09 15.28 4.29
N SER A 95 15.96 15.85 4.72
CA SER A 95 15.84 16.51 6.03
C SER A 95 15.91 15.49 7.18
N SER A 96 15.57 14.25 6.89
CA SER A 96 15.70 13.11 7.79
C SER A 96 17.14 12.54 7.90
N CYS A 97 18.23 13.32 7.77
CA CYS A 97 19.62 12.91 8.19
C CYS A 97 20.33 13.54 9.44
N LYS A 98 19.82 14.59 10.12
CA LYS A 98 20.46 15.35 11.25
C LYS A 98 20.37 14.88 12.74
N ASP A 99 19.84 13.71 13.09
CA ASP A 99 19.52 13.23 14.48
C ASP A 99 19.42 11.70 14.46
N ILE A 100 20.54 11.01 14.52
CA ILE A 100 20.71 9.60 14.17
C ILE A 100 19.83 8.62 15.00
N VAL A 101 19.24 9.06 16.13
CA VAL A 101 18.68 8.16 17.14
C VAL A 101 17.15 7.98 17.05
N ASN A 102 16.40 8.82 16.33
CA ASN A 102 14.92 8.75 16.22
C ASN A 102 14.39 8.75 14.76
N ARG A 103 15.25 8.37 13.81
CA ARG A 103 15.21 8.86 12.43
C ARG A 103 14.71 7.86 11.38
N GLY A 104 13.93 6.87 11.80
CA GLY A 104 13.44 5.82 10.90
C GLY A 104 12.09 6.10 10.22
N ASN A 105 11.20 6.91 10.81
CA ASN A 105 9.77 6.70 10.51
C ASN A 105 8.91 7.95 10.23
N ARG A 106 9.34 9.20 10.48
CA ARG A 106 8.41 10.35 10.38
C ARG A 106 8.00 10.72 8.95
N GLY A 107 8.94 10.76 8.01
CA GLY A 107 8.64 11.04 6.60
C GLY A 107 7.78 9.94 5.95
N ILE A 108 8.07 8.68 6.29
CA ILE A 108 7.29 7.52 5.84
C ILE A 108 5.91 7.49 6.50
N ALA A 109 5.79 7.89 7.77
CA ALA A 109 4.51 7.91 8.48
C ALA A 109 3.48 8.84 7.83
N ILE A 110 3.91 9.97 7.24
CA ILE A 110 3.01 10.86 6.49
C ILE A 110 2.39 10.14 5.29
N LEU A 111 3.12 9.26 4.60
CA LEU A 111 2.60 8.45 3.49
C LEU A 111 1.55 7.43 3.96
N ARG A 112 1.64 7.00 5.22
CA ARG A 112 0.72 6.05 5.84
C ARG A 112 -0.50 6.71 6.49
N MET A 113 -0.58 8.04 6.51
CA MET A 113 -1.78 8.75 6.96
C MET A 113 -2.98 8.38 6.11
N ARG A 114 -4.14 8.28 6.75
CA ARG A 114 -5.40 7.90 6.12
C ARG A 114 -6.35 9.09 6.13
N ASN A 115 -7.00 9.37 5.01
CA ASN A 115 -8.07 10.36 4.93
C ASN A 115 -9.38 9.82 5.51
N LYS A 116 -10.49 10.56 5.37
CA LYS A 116 -11.79 10.16 5.96
C LYS A 116 -12.34 8.83 5.45
N TRP A 117 -11.91 8.38 4.27
CA TRP A 117 -12.29 7.08 3.69
C TRP A 117 -11.33 5.96 4.05
N GLY A 118 -10.32 6.23 4.88
CA GLY A 118 -9.27 5.26 5.18
C GLY A 118 -8.21 5.14 4.09
N ASN A 119 -8.26 5.98 3.05
CA ASN A 119 -7.34 5.90 1.93
C ASN A 119 -5.99 6.51 2.31
N THR A 120 -4.92 5.82 1.97
CA THR A 120 -3.56 6.36 1.94
C THR A 120 -3.29 7.10 0.63
N VAL A 121 -2.15 7.78 0.52
CA VAL A 121 -1.73 8.43 -0.74
C VAL A 121 -1.61 7.46 -1.92
N LEU A 122 -1.28 6.18 -1.66
CA LEU A 122 -1.22 5.17 -2.71
C LEU A 122 -2.62 4.76 -3.21
N HIS A 123 -3.62 4.69 -2.32
CA HIS A 123 -5.02 4.47 -2.75
C HIS A 123 -5.47 5.57 -3.71
N GLU A 124 -5.19 6.83 -3.38
CA GLU A 124 -5.57 7.97 -4.24
C GLU A 124 -4.84 7.93 -5.59
N ALA A 125 -3.56 7.54 -5.61
CA ALA A 125 -2.83 7.36 -6.87
C ALA A 125 -3.44 6.24 -7.74
N VAL A 126 -3.76 5.09 -7.14
CA VAL A 126 -4.34 3.92 -7.84
C VAL A 126 -5.75 4.21 -8.34
N ARG A 127 -6.65 4.75 -7.50
CA ARG A 127 -8.04 5.06 -7.87
C ARG A 127 -8.17 6.08 -9.01
N ASN A 128 -7.17 6.95 -9.18
CA ASN A 128 -7.13 7.94 -10.25
C ASN A 128 -6.26 7.49 -11.44
N HIS A 129 -5.86 6.22 -11.49
CA HIS A 129 -5.00 5.65 -12.51
C HIS A 129 -3.66 6.38 -12.73
N ASN A 130 -3.13 7.00 -11.68
CA ASN A 130 -1.89 7.78 -11.72
C ASN A 130 -0.67 6.86 -11.57
N LEU A 131 -0.42 6.05 -12.61
CA LEU A 131 0.59 4.99 -12.65
C LEU A 131 1.97 5.46 -12.17
N ARG A 132 2.44 6.61 -12.67
CA ARG A 132 3.77 7.15 -12.35
C ARG A 132 3.91 7.49 -10.86
N VAL A 133 2.85 8.02 -10.25
CA VAL A 133 2.85 8.34 -8.83
C VAL A 133 2.77 7.07 -8.00
N ALA A 134 1.89 6.13 -8.36
CA ALA A 134 1.78 4.86 -7.66
C ALA A 134 3.10 4.08 -7.69
N GLU A 135 3.72 3.94 -8.86
CA GLU A 135 5.03 3.29 -8.99
C GLU A 135 6.12 3.95 -8.15
N PHE A 136 6.12 5.29 -8.05
CA PHE A 136 7.07 6.01 -7.23
C PHE A 136 6.83 5.76 -5.74
N LEU A 137 5.57 5.83 -5.29
CA LEU A 137 5.20 5.57 -3.90
C LEU A 137 5.53 4.12 -3.47
N ILE A 138 5.30 3.13 -4.33
CA ILE A 138 5.64 1.72 -4.07
C ILE A 138 7.16 1.54 -3.94
N LYS A 139 7.95 2.24 -4.76
CA LYS A 139 9.42 2.21 -4.63
C LYS A 139 9.90 2.78 -3.30
N VAL A 140 9.20 3.78 -2.76
CA VAL A 140 9.55 4.46 -1.51
C VAL A 140 9.13 3.64 -0.29
N ASP A 141 7.90 3.13 -0.27
CA ASP A 141 7.38 2.27 0.79
C ASP A 141 6.45 1.19 0.20
N PRO A 142 6.97 -0.02 -0.08
CA PRO A 142 6.18 -1.13 -0.59
C PRO A 142 5.01 -1.52 0.32
N GLY A 143 5.16 -1.29 1.64
CA GLY A 143 4.13 -1.61 2.63
C GLY A 143 2.84 -0.83 2.43
N LEU A 144 2.86 0.30 1.71
CA LEU A 144 1.67 1.07 1.37
C LEU A 144 0.62 0.26 0.62
N ALA A 145 1.04 -0.77 -0.12
CA ALA A 145 0.18 -1.60 -0.96
C ALA A 145 -0.78 -2.51 -0.17
N CYS A 146 -0.50 -2.75 1.12
CA CYS A 146 -1.27 -3.69 1.94
C CYS A 146 -2.25 -3.01 2.91
N PHE A 147 -2.17 -1.68 3.10
CA PHE A 147 -3.11 -0.99 3.98
C PHE A 147 -4.52 -1.06 3.40
N GLU A 148 -5.49 -1.47 4.19
CA GLU A 148 -6.89 -1.46 3.81
C GLU A 148 -7.51 -0.08 4.07
N ASN A 149 -8.45 0.35 3.24
CA ASN A 149 -9.30 1.51 3.48
C ASN A 149 -10.52 1.15 4.36
N ASN A 150 -11.47 2.07 4.54
CA ASN A 150 -12.65 1.81 5.39
C ASN A 150 -13.62 0.79 4.79
N THR A 151 -13.45 0.40 3.52
CA THR A 151 -14.23 -0.65 2.85
C THR A 151 -13.46 -1.98 2.78
N GLY A 152 -12.31 -2.10 3.45
CA GLY A 152 -11.49 -3.32 3.43
C GLY A 152 -10.67 -3.51 2.14
N GLU A 153 -10.62 -2.50 1.25
CA GLU A 153 -9.88 -2.60 -0.01
C GLU A 153 -8.47 -2.06 0.17
N SER A 154 -7.45 -2.80 -0.26
CA SER A 154 -6.07 -2.33 -0.34
C SER A 154 -5.75 -1.71 -1.71
N PRO A 155 -4.70 -0.87 -1.86
CA PRO A 155 -4.30 -0.36 -3.18
C PRO A 155 -3.93 -1.48 -4.15
N LEU A 156 -3.39 -2.59 -3.65
CA LEU A 156 -3.12 -3.77 -4.46
C LEU A 156 -4.41 -4.42 -4.97
N TYR A 157 -5.42 -4.55 -4.10
CA TYR A 157 -6.74 -5.04 -4.51
C TYR A 157 -7.37 -4.12 -5.58
N LEU A 158 -7.35 -2.81 -5.36
CA LEU A 158 -7.85 -1.81 -6.32
C LEU A 158 -7.13 -1.91 -7.66
N ALA A 159 -5.80 -2.01 -7.65
CA ALA A 159 -5.01 -2.14 -8.87
C ALA A 159 -5.31 -3.45 -9.62
N ALA A 160 -5.53 -4.55 -8.89
CA ALA A 160 -5.84 -5.84 -9.50
C ALA A 160 -7.27 -5.86 -10.07
N ARG A 161 -8.24 -5.33 -9.33
CA ARG A 161 -9.65 -5.21 -9.78
C ARG A 161 -9.78 -4.37 -11.04
N ASP A 162 -9.02 -3.28 -11.12
CA ASP A 162 -9.08 -2.33 -12.24
C ASP A 162 -8.10 -2.71 -13.38
N GLY A 163 -7.52 -3.92 -13.37
CA GLY A 163 -6.65 -4.42 -14.45
C GLY A 163 -5.30 -3.69 -14.59
N MET A 164 -4.84 -3.01 -13.54
CA MET A 164 -3.61 -2.20 -13.55
C MET A 164 -2.36 -3.08 -13.37
N LEU A 165 -2.14 -3.99 -14.32
CA LEU A 165 -1.10 -5.04 -14.26
C LEU A 165 0.29 -4.48 -13.99
N THR A 166 0.63 -3.29 -14.50
CA THR A 166 1.91 -2.65 -14.23
C THR A 166 2.12 -2.37 -12.74
N ILE A 167 1.11 -1.85 -12.05
CA ILE A 167 1.17 -1.59 -10.61
C ILE A 167 1.22 -2.90 -9.84
N VAL A 168 0.36 -3.87 -10.19
CA VAL A 168 0.33 -5.19 -9.55
C VAL A 168 1.69 -5.87 -9.65
N LYS A 169 2.28 -5.94 -10.85
CA LYS A 169 3.63 -6.51 -11.07
C LYS A 169 4.68 -5.78 -10.23
N ARG A 170 4.61 -4.44 -10.14
CA ARG A 170 5.58 -3.66 -9.37
C ARG A 170 5.44 -3.86 -7.86
N ILE A 171 4.21 -3.97 -7.35
CA ILE A 171 3.96 -4.34 -5.96
C ILE A 171 4.47 -5.74 -5.69
N LEU A 172 4.15 -6.73 -6.54
CA LEU A 172 4.62 -8.11 -6.36
C LEU A 172 6.14 -8.20 -6.38
N MET A 173 6.82 -7.54 -7.33
CA MET A 173 8.29 -7.48 -7.36
C MET A 173 8.88 -6.80 -6.13
N ALA A 174 8.21 -5.79 -5.56
CA ALA A 174 8.65 -5.09 -4.37
C ALA A 174 8.28 -5.81 -3.05
N ALA A 175 7.20 -6.59 -3.05
CA ALA A 175 6.59 -7.29 -1.92
C ALA A 175 6.85 -8.81 -1.92
N CYS A 176 7.63 -9.36 -2.86
CA CYS A 176 8.25 -10.68 -2.72
C CYS A 176 9.24 -10.77 -1.52
N SER A 177 9.29 -9.72 -0.69
CA SER A 177 9.85 -9.71 0.67
C SER A 177 8.80 -9.68 1.81
N SER A 178 7.50 -9.55 1.54
CA SER A 178 6.42 -9.65 2.54
C SER A 178 5.06 -10.04 1.91
N ALA A 179 4.72 -11.33 1.97
CA ALA A 179 3.38 -11.85 1.66
C ALA A 179 2.37 -11.55 2.79
N TYR A 180 1.05 -11.75 2.50
CA TYR A 180 -0.14 -11.67 3.39
C TYR A 180 -0.79 -10.27 3.56
N GLY A 181 -2.12 -10.08 3.54
CA GLY A 181 -3.32 -10.91 3.35
C GLY A 181 -4.57 -10.03 3.56
N GLY A 182 -5.63 -10.18 2.74
CA GLY A 182 -6.89 -9.42 2.87
C GLY A 182 -8.01 -10.20 3.57
N SER A 183 -9.13 -9.53 3.86
CA SER A 183 -10.22 -9.97 4.75
C SER A 183 -11.02 -11.24 4.36
N ASP A 184 -10.82 -11.82 3.18
CA ASP A 184 -11.43 -13.10 2.75
C ASP A 184 -10.39 -14.23 2.51
N GLY A 185 -9.16 -14.07 2.99
CA GLY A 185 -8.09 -15.05 2.72
C GLY A 185 -7.62 -15.10 1.26
N GLN A 186 -8.21 -14.28 0.38
CA GLN A 186 -7.76 -14.14 -1.00
C GLN A 186 -6.51 -13.26 -1.03
N THR A 187 -5.37 -13.89 -1.35
CA THR A 187 -4.13 -13.20 -1.70
C THR A 187 -4.33 -12.44 -3.01
N ALA A 188 -3.62 -11.33 -3.20
CA ALA A 188 -3.61 -10.58 -4.47
C ALA A 188 -3.26 -11.44 -5.72
N LEU A 189 -2.66 -12.62 -5.51
CA LEU A 189 -2.46 -13.64 -6.54
C LEU A 189 -3.76 -14.19 -7.14
N HIS A 190 -4.86 -14.24 -6.39
CA HIS A 190 -6.14 -14.74 -6.91
C HIS A 190 -6.74 -13.81 -7.97
N ALA A 191 -6.48 -12.51 -7.91
CA ALA A 191 -6.95 -11.57 -8.92
C ALA A 191 -6.11 -11.62 -10.21
N THR A 192 -4.84 -12.06 -10.15
CA THR A 192 -4.00 -12.18 -11.35
C THR A 192 -4.31 -13.40 -12.22
N ILE A 193 -5.01 -14.42 -11.69
CA ILE A 193 -5.29 -15.67 -12.41
C ILE A 193 -6.62 -15.61 -13.18
N VAL A 194 -7.51 -14.66 -12.87
CA VAL A 194 -8.83 -14.58 -13.52
C VAL A 194 -8.80 -13.80 -14.85
N GLU A 195 -7.80 -12.96 -15.12
CA GLU A 195 -7.75 -12.13 -16.35
C GLU A 195 -6.53 -12.36 -17.27
N GLY A 196 -5.83 -13.50 -17.13
CA GLY A 196 -4.55 -13.75 -17.82
C GLY A 196 -4.47 -15.02 -18.67
N HIS A 197 -5.55 -15.44 -19.33
CA HIS A 197 -5.44 -16.46 -20.38
C HIS A 197 -4.76 -15.84 -21.61
N SER A 198 -3.44 -16.06 -21.74
CA SER A 198 -2.64 -16.31 -22.95
C SER A 198 -1.21 -15.81 -22.70
N GLU A 199 -0.22 -16.69 -22.84
CA GLU A 199 1.22 -16.42 -22.78
C GLU A 199 1.83 -16.09 -21.41
N ILE A 200 1.85 -17.09 -20.54
CA ILE A 200 3.04 -17.32 -19.72
C ILE A 200 3.47 -18.76 -20.01
N GLN A 201 4.35 -18.92 -21.02
CA GLN A 201 5.10 -20.15 -21.17
C GLN A 201 5.86 -20.40 -19.86
N ALA A 202 5.60 -21.55 -19.25
CA ALA A 202 6.41 -22.07 -18.17
C ALA A 202 7.88 -22.14 -18.64
N PRO A 203 8.87 -21.96 -17.75
CA PRO A 203 10.24 -22.30 -18.08
C PRO A 203 10.30 -23.81 -18.38
N GLU A 204 10.59 -24.13 -19.64
CA GLU A 204 10.98 -25.47 -20.08
C GLU A 204 12.24 -25.89 -19.30
N GLU A 205 12.14 -27.03 -18.60
CA GLU A 205 13.31 -27.75 -18.13
C GLU A 205 14.10 -28.26 -19.34
N GLU A 206 15.19 -27.57 -19.67
CA GLU A 206 16.18 -28.03 -20.63
C GLU A 206 16.94 -29.24 -20.08
N ALA A 207 16.64 -30.39 -20.69
CA ALA A 207 17.53 -31.46 -21.11
C ALA A 207 18.95 -31.54 -20.50
N GLY A 208 19.20 -32.65 -19.82
CA GLY A 208 20.53 -33.26 -19.69
C GLY A 208 20.38 -34.78 -19.82
N GLY A 209 20.60 -35.30 -21.03
CA GLY A 209 20.55 -36.73 -21.31
C GLY A 209 21.79 -37.48 -20.78
N ASP A 210 21.63 -38.79 -20.59
CA ASP A 210 22.45 -39.76 -21.34
C ASP A 210 21.86 -41.17 -21.29
N VAL A 211 21.94 -41.83 -22.45
CA VAL A 211 21.44 -43.16 -22.81
C VAL A 211 22.55 -44.19 -22.59
N VAL A 212 22.25 -45.35 -22.00
CA VAL A 212 22.77 -46.64 -22.53
C VAL A 212 21.94 -47.86 -22.10
N GLU A 213 21.98 -48.84 -23.00
CA GLU A 213 21.08 -49.97 -23.30
C GLU A 213 21.24 -51.24 -22.46
N GLY A 214 20.28 -52.16 -22.67
CA GLY A 214 20.44 -53.62 -22.58
C GLY A 214 19.44 -54.26 -21.63
N GLY A 215 18.55 -55.18 -22.00
CA GLY A 215 18.34 -55.98 -23.20
C GLY A 215 17.52 -57.20 -22.76
N GLU A 216 16.44 -57.52 -23.51
CA GLU A 216 15.75 -58.84 -23.62
C GLU A 216 15.21 -59.44 -22.27
N ASP A 217 14.28 -60.38 -22.14
CA ASP A 217 13.68 -61.39 -23.00
C ASP A 217 12.32 -61.87 -22.39
N GLU A 218 11.56 -62.61 -23.19
CA GLU A 218 10.17 -63.06 -23.01
C GLU A 218 9.97 -64.25 -22.04
N SER A 219 8.70 -64.46 -21.65
CA SER A 219 7.96 -65.75 -21.63
C SER A 219 7.49 -66.37 -20.29
N GLY A 220 6.20 -66.78 -20.31
CA GLY A 220 5.56 -67.85 -19.50
C GLY A 220 5.27 -67.53 -18.02
N GLU A 221 4.23 -67.98 -17.35
CA GLU A 221 3.12 -68.90 -17.61
C GLU A 221 2.06 -68.70 -16.50
N VAL A 222 0.84 -69.08 -16.80
CA VAL A 222 -0.35 -69.14 -15.94
C VAL A 222 -0.31 -70.34 -15.01
N ALA A 223 -0.74 -70.20 -13.74
CA ALA A 223 -1.52 -71.22 -13.01
C ALA A 223 -2.05 -70.70 -11.65
N ASP A 224 -3.38 -70.71 -11.55
CA ASP A 224 -4.25 -71.15 -10.46
C ASP A 224 -3.77 -71.15 -8.98
N GLY A 225 -4.61 -70.58 -8.11
CA GLY A 225 -4.62 -70.94 -6.69
C GLY A 225 -5.20 -69.90 -5.72
N ALA A 226 -6.50 -69.65 -5.77
CA ALA A 226 -7.28 -69.28 -4.56
C ALA A 226 -7.65 -70.58 -3.83
N PRO A 227 -7.96 -70.62 -2.51
CA PRO A 227 -8.52 -69.55 -1.68
C PRO A 227 -7.93 -69.43 -0.25
N GLU A 228 -8.30 -68.38 0.50
CA GLU A 228 -8.92 -68.46 1.83
C GLU A 228 -8.98 -67.08 2.53
N PHE A 229 -10.16 -66.79 3.10
CA PHE A 229 -10.46 -65.62 3.92
C PHE A 229 -10.28 -65.96 5.40
N GLY A 230 -9.66 -65.05 6.17
CA GLY A 230 -9.65 -65.07 7.64
C GLY A 230 -8.95 -63.82 8.22
N PRO A 231 -9.50 -63.14 9.25
CA PRO A 231 -9.18 -61.75 9.57
C PRO A 231 -8.09 -61.56 10.67
N ASP A 232 -7.80 -60.29 10.97
CA ASP A 232 -7.06 -59.73 12.12
C ASP A 232 -5.53 -59.58 12.02
N ARG A 233 -5.08 -58.33 11.83
CA ARG A 233 -4.45 -57.52 12.91
C ARG A 233 -3.89 -56.17 12.43
N GLY A 234 -4.22 -55.12 13.18
CA GLY A 234 -3.23 -54.18 13.71
C GLY A 234 -2.97 -52.89 12.93
N PHE A 235 -3.73 -51.84 13.23
CA PHE A 235 -3.18 -50.49 13.31
C PHE A 235 -3.83 -49.76 14.50
N GLU A 236 -3.20 -49.90 15.67
CA GLU A 236 -3.38 -49.04 16.84
C GLU A 236 -2.32 -47.95 16.82
N ALA A 237 -2.78 -46.71 16.89
CA ALA A 237 -2.18 -45.53 17.53
C ALA A 237 -3.22 -44.40 17.33
N GLU A 238 -4.16 -44.17 18.25
CA GLU A 238 -4.00 -43.37 19.49
C GLU A 238 -3.03 -42.20 19.27
N VAL A 239 -3.44 -40.93 19.38
CA VAL A 239 -4.01 -40.29 20.59
C VAL A 239 -5.02 -39.18 20.18
N GLY A 240 -6.28 -39.26 20.60
CA GLY A 240 -6.91 -38.42 21.65
C GLY A 240 -6.29 -37.02 21.82
N GLY A 241 -6.97 -35.89 21.66
CA GLY A 241 -8.34 -35.57 22.04
C GLY A 241 -8.38 -35.03 23.47
N LEU A 242 -8.27 -33.72 23.66
CA LEU A 242 -8.84 -33.00 24.81
C LEU A 242 -9.03 -31.51 24.48
N TRP A 243 -10.29 -31.10 24.39
CA TRP A 243 -10.73 -29.74 24.74
C TRP A 243 -10.38 -29.48 26.23
N GLU A 244 -10.18 -28.27 26.72
CA GLU A 244 -11.19 -27.25 26.94
C GLU A 244 -10.52 -26.04 27.64
N SER A 245 -11.08 -24.84 27.47
CA SER A 245 -10.95 -23.63 28.29
C SER A 245 -9.70 -22.73 28.17
N GLY A 246 -9.95 -21.42 28.06
CA GLY A 246 -8.99 -20.39 28.51
C GLY A 246 -8.72 -19.22 27.55
N GLU A 247 -9.62 -18.25 27.54
CA GLU A 247 -9.36 -16.81 27.35
C GLU A 247 -8.84 -16.29 25.99
N ALA A 248 -9.75 -15.64 25.26
CA ALA A 248 -9.44 -14.75 24.15
C ALA A 248 -8.79 -13.46 24.66
N VAL A 249 -7.51 -13.26 24.35
CA VAL A 249 -6.81 -11.99 24.54
C VAL A 249 -7.08 -11.10 23.33
N ALA A 250 -7.79 -9.98 23.56
CA ALA A 250 -8.04 -8.95 22.56
C ALA A 250 -6.75 -8.14 22.23
N PRO A 251 -6.58 -7.62 21.00
CA PRO A 251 -5.43 -6.78 20.64
C PRO A 251 -5.50 -5.37 21.26
N PRO A 252 -4.36 -4.71 21.52
CA PRO A 252 -4.22 -3.68 22.56
C PRO A 252 -4.61 -2.24 22.14
N TRP A 253 -5.60 -2.04 21.26
CA TRP A 253 -5.96 -0.68 20.81
C TRP A 253 -7.44 -0.28 20.92
N LYS A 254 -8.27 -1.09 21.57
CA LYS A 254 -9.64 -0.69 21.95
C LYS A 254 -9.86 -0.79 23.46
N ALA A 255 -9.76 0.36 24.14
CA ALA A 255 -10.54 0.64 25.33
C ALA A 255 -10.99 2.10 25.26
N GLU A 256 -12.28 2.26 24.98
CA GLU A 256 -13.00 3.52 24.92
C GLU A 256 -13.11 4.19 26.29
N GLU A 257 -13.07 5.52 26.26
CA GLU A 257 -13.76 6.37 27.23
C GLU A 257 -15.26 6.02 27.31
N ARG A 258 -15.78 5.98 28.55
CA ARG A 258 -17.15 6.23 29.05
C ARG A 258 -17.41 5.21 30.18
N GLY A 259 -17.68 5.57 31.43
CA GLY A 259 -17.88 6.84 32.11
C GLY A 259 -18.50 6.57 33.49
N GLY A 260 -18.49 7.58 34.37
CA GLY A 260 -19.53 7.72 35.40
C GLY A 260 -19.15 7.43 36.86
N LEU A 261 -19.15 8.52 37.64
CA LEU A 261 -19.83 8.70 38.95
C LEU A 261 -19.39 7.85 40.16
N GLY A 262 -18.98 8.54 41.22
CA GLY A 262 -19.28 8.09 42.59
C GLY A 262 -18.28 8.51 43.67
N GLN A 263 -18.61 9.61 44.35
CA GLN A 263 -18.17 10.06 45.68
C GLN A 263 -16.81 10.76 45.81
#